data_AF-R9WE05-F1
#
_entry.id   AF-R9WE05-F1
#
_cell.length_a   1.000
_cell.length_b   1.000
_cell.length_c   1.000
_cell.angle_alpha   90.00
_cell.angle_beta   90.00
_cell.angle_gamma   90.00
#
_symmetry.space_group_name_H-M   'P 1'
#
loop_
_entity.id
_entity.type
_entity.pdbx_description
1 polymer ?
#
loop_
_entity_poly.entity_id
_entity_poly.type
_entity_poly.pdbx_seq_one_letter_code
_entity_poly.pdbx_strand_id
1 'polypeptide(L)'
;MPEHGIEYLELRMLDLDPSSSVGVRTGTLRFIRLLASYLIMQPPLKENEVEEMLVTADKMNEVVAEENPQATCRYQAKARAVLKSLERYANQIQLGPEYSEVLEDLEDRVENPLTTPSAKLLNYVKDGSLTEYALHRAKRYQQAAQETIHPFKGFEDGRIYTADELRKELTL
;
A
#
# COMPACT_ATOMS: atom_id res chain seq x y z
N MET A 1 24.27 16.38 2.35
CA MET A 1 23.22 16.19 1.32
C MET A 1 23.90 16.08 -0.04
N PRO A 2 23.33 15.35 -1.01
CA PRO A 2 23.88 15.28 -2.37
C PRO A 2 24.03 16.69 -2.97
N GLU A 3 25.02 16.91 -3.85
CA GLU A 3 25.24 18.23 -4.49
C GLU A 3 24.03 18.73 -5.29
N HIS A 4 23.16 17.82 -5.74
CA HIS A 4 21.94 18.12 -6.49
C HIS A 4 20.66 18.10 -5.64
N GLY A 5 20.77 17.96 -4.32
CA GLY A 5 19.61 17.82 -3.42
C GLY A 5 19.00 16.41 -3.46
N ILE A 6 17.76 16.28 -2.99
CA ILE A 6 17.01 15.02 -2.95
C ILE A 6 16.08 14.97 -4.16
N GLU A 7 16.27 14.00 -5.06
CA GLU A 7 15.44 13.84 -6.26
C GLU A 7 14.09 13.16 -5.97
N TYR A 8 14.09 12.13 -5.13
CA TYR A 8 12.88 11.41 -4.72
C TYR A 8 13.06 10.71 -3.37
N LEU A 9 11.95 10.22 -2.81
CA LEU A 9 11.92 9.37 -1.61
C LEU A 9 11.47 7.96 -1.98
N GLU A 10 12.20 6.95 -1.51
CA GLU A 10 11.83 5.54 -1.66
C GLU A 10 11.18 5.03 -0.37
N LEU A 11 9.97 4.51 -0.48
CA LEU A 11 9.21 3.94 0.63
C LEU A 11 9.27 2.40 0.55
N ARG A 12 9.82 1.74 1.58
CA ARG A 12 10.11 0.28 1.57
C ARG A 12 9.32 -0.54 2.60
N MET A 13 8.29 0.06 3.21
CA MET A 13 7.49 -0.56 4.27
C MET A 13 6.35 -1.45 3.77
N LEU A 14 6.11 -1.53 2.46
CA LEU A 14 5.00 -2.30 1.91
C LEU A 14 5.41 -3.75 1.66
N ASP A 15 4.73 -4.66 2.36
CA ASP A 15 4.76 -6.08 2.01
C ASP A 15 3.97 -6.34 0.72
N LEU A 16 4.34 -7.42 0.02
CA LEU A 16 3.61 -7.86 -1.16
C LEU A 16 2.20 -8.33 -0.77
N ASP A 17 1.18 -7.81 -1.45
CA ASP A 17 -0.20 -8.29 -1.35
C ASP A 17 -0.39 -9.55 -2.20
N PRO A 18 -0.51 -10.75 -1.59
CA PRO A 18 -0.66 -12.02 -2.32
C PRO A 18 -2.04 -12.16 -2.98
N SER A 19 -2.96 -11.22 -2.70
CA SER A 19 -4.25 -11.13 -3.35
C SER A 19 -4.22 -10.26 -4.63
N SER A 20 -3.11 -9.59 -4.93
CA SER A 20 -2.83 -8.90 -6.20
C SER A 20 -1.83 -9.67 -7.08
N SER A 21 -2.08 -9.75 -8.39
CA SER A 21 -1.15 -10.40 -9.34
C SER A 21 0.16 -9.63 -9.53
N VAL A 22 0.15 -8.33 -9.24
CA VAL A 22 1.32 -7.45 -9.33
C VAL A 22 1.89 -7.08 -7.95
N GLY A 23 1.43 -7.74 -6.88
CA GLY A 23 1.93 -7.55 -5.51
C GLY A 23 1.45 -6.28 -4.80
N VAL A 24 0.71 -5.39 -5.46
CA VAL A 24 0.10 -4.19 -4.86
C VAL A 24 -1.24 -3.87 -5.50
N ARG A 25 -2.15 -3.20 -4.77
CA ARG A 25 -3.45 -2.74 -5.28
C ARG A 25 -3.43 -1.25 -5.53
N THR A 26 -4.21 -0.79 -6.51
CA THR A 26 -4.38 0.63 -6.82
C THR A 26 -4.86 1.43 -5.61
N GLY A 27 -5.76 0.87 -4.78
CA GLY A 27 -6.21 1.50 -3.53
C GLY A 27 -5.06 1.79 -2.56
N THR A 28 -4.12 0.85 -2.40
CA THR A 28 -2.90 1.04 -1.57
C THR A 28 -2.06 2.20 -2.11
N LEU A 29 -1.85 2.28 -3.43
CA LEU A 29 -1.08 3.36 -4.03
C LEU A 29 -1.77 4.72 -3.89
N ARG A 30 -3.10 4.77 -4.03
CA ARG A 30 -3.88 5.99 -3.78
C ARG A 30 -3.76 6.45 -2.33
N PHE A 31 -3.84 5.53 -1.37
CA PHE A 31 -3.64 5.84 0.04
C PHE A 31 -2.25 6.42 0.30
N ILE A 32 -1.18 5.78 -0.20
CA ILE A 32 0.19 6.29 -0.03
C ILE A 32 0.34 7.67 -0.64
N ARG A 33 -0.21 7.91 -1.84
CA ARG A 33 -0.20 9.22 -2.48
C ARG A 33 -0.92 10.27 -1.63
N LEU A 34 -2.10 9.95 -1.10
CA LEU A 34 -2.86 10.82 -0.21
C LEU A 34 -2.06 11.12 1.06
N LEU A 35 -1.52 10.10 1.73
CA LEU A 35 -0.73 10.25 2.95
C LEU A 35 0.51 11.11 2.73
N ALA A 36 1.28 10.85 1.66
CA ALA A 36 2.46 11.65 1.31
C ALA A 36 2.09 13.12 1.04
N SER A 37 1.03 13.36 0.26
CA SER A 37 0.55 14.73 0.01
C SER A 37 0.09 15.44 1.28
N TYR A 38 -0.58 14.73 2.18
CA TYR A 38 -1.00 15.26 3.48
C TYR A 38 0.20 15.67 4.33
N LEU A 39 1.19 14.80 4.47
CA LEU A 39 2.40 15.03 5.27
C LEU A 39 3.23 16.21 4.74
N ILE A 40 3.38 16.34 3.42
CA ILE A 40 4.10 17.48 2.80
C ILE A 40 3.42 18.81 3.10
N MET A 41 2.08 18.81 3.24
CA MET A 41 1.30 20.01 3.54
C MET A 41 1.22 20.32 5.04
N GLN A 42 1.72 19.45 5.91
CA GLN A 42 1.79 19.72 7.35
C GLN A 42 3.02 20.56 7.70
N PRO A 43 2.95 21.39 8.76
CA PRO A 43 4.13 22.05 9.28
C PRO A 43 5.19 21.01 9.69
N PRO A 44 6.48 21.30 9.45
CA PRO A 44 7.55 20.39 9.87
C PRO A 44 7.57 20.27 11.40
N LEU A 45 8.03 19.12 11.88
CA LEU A 45 8.39 18.96 13.29
C LEU A 45 9.52 19.92 13.65
N LYS A 46 9.55 20.37 14.90
CA LYS A 46 10.72 21.11 15.39
C LYS A 46 11.89 20.15 15.49
N GLU A 47 13.09 20.62 15.11
CA GLU A 47 14.30 19.77 15.05
C GLU A 47 14.57 19.03 16.36
N ASN A 48 14.32 19.66 17.50
CA ASN A 48 14.53 19.08 18.83
C ASN A 48 13.48 18.03 19.24
N GLU A 49 12.36 17.93 18.52
CA GLU A 49 11.29 16.96 18.76
C GLU A 49 11.41 15.71 17.86
N VAL A 50 12.20 15.78 16.78
CA VAL A 50 12.27 14.73 15.75
C VAL A 50 12.73 13.39 16.31
N GLU A 51 13.86 13.37 17.03
CA GLU A 51 14.46 12.13 17.51
C GLU A 51 13.54 11.37 18.49
N GLU A 52 12.97 12.08 19.45
CA GLU A 52 12.04 11.49 20.44
C GLU A 52 10.78 10.94 19.78
N MET A 53 10.26 11.66 18.78
CA MET A 53 9.10 11.25 18.00
C MET A 53 9.38 10.01 17.17
N LEU A 54 10.57 9.90 16.55
CA LEU A 54 10.98 8.71 15.80
C LEU A 54 11.08 7.48 16.71
N VAL A 55 11.76 7.60 17.86
CA VAL A 55 11.85 6.48 18.83
C VAL A 55 10.46 6.03 19.29
N THR A 56 9.54 6.97 19.49
CA THR A 56 8.16 6.64 19.87
C THR A 56 7.41 5.97 18.72
N ALA A 57 7.55 6.47 17.50
CA ALA A 57 6.93 5.91 16.31
C ALA A 57 7.42 4.49 15.99
N ASP A 58 8.72 4.24 16.11
CA ASP A 58 9.32 2.92 15.89
C ASP A 58 8.77 1.88 16.87
N LYS A 59 8.70 2.23 18.17
CA LYS A 59 8.08 1.37 19.19
C LYS A 59 6.61 1.11 18.90
N MET A 60 5.87 2.14 18.47
CA MET A 60 4.47 1.96 18.08
C MET A 60 4.34 1.02 16.89
N ASN A 61 5.20 1.15 15.89
CA ASN A 61 5.21 0.30 14.70
C ASN A 61 5.52 -1.16 15.05
N GLU A 62 6.53 -1.41 15.90
CA GLU A 62 6.87 -2.76 16.39
C GLU A 62 5.69 -3.40 17.12
N VAL A 63 5.04 -2.67 18.04
CA VAL A 63 3.85 -3.16 18.74
C VAL A 63 2.74 -3.54 17.76
N VAL A 64 2.44 -2.71 16.77
CA VAL A 64 1.39 -3.00 15.77
C VAL A 64 1.77 -4.18 14.88
N ALA A 65 3.04 -4.32 14.50
CA ALA A 65 3.52 -5.41 13.66
C ALA A 65 3.43 -6.77 14.37
N GLU A 66 3.59 -6.81 15.69
CA GLU A 66 3.54 -8.03 16.51
C GLU A 66 2.15 -8.35 17.09
N GLU A 67 1.18 -7.44 16.92
CA GLU A 67 -0.19 -7.65 17.39
C GLU A 67 -0.84 -8.88 16.73
N ASN A 68 -1.74 -9.54 17.47
CA ASN A 68 -2.59 -10.57 16.87
C ASN A 68 -3.44 -9.92 15.75
N PRO A 69 -3.35 -10.38 14.48
CA PRO A 69 -4.07 -9.75 13.38
C PRO A 69 -5.59 -9.69 13.53
N GLN A 70 -6.20 -10.58 14.33
CA GLN A 70 -7.64 -10.61 14.56
C GLN A 70 -8.09 -9.75 15.75
N ALA A 71 -7.15 -9.24 16.55
CA ALA A 71 -7.46 -8.38 17.69
C ALA A 71 -7.59 -6.92 17.25
N THR A 72 -8.35 -6.14 18.01
CA THR A 72 -8.40 -4.68 17.83
C THR A 72 -7.03 -4.09 18.13
N CYS A 73 -6.53 -3.24 17.23
CA CYS A 73 -5.23 -2.59 17.37
C CYS A 73 -5.17 -1.71 18.62
N ARG A 74 -4.06 -1.76 19.37
CA ARG A 74 -3.85 -0.92 20.57
C ARG A 74 -3.94 0.58 20.28
N TYR A 75 -3.61 0.98 19.06
CA TYR A 75 -3.63 2.37 18.61
C TYR A 75 -4.84 2.71 17.72
N GLN A 76 -5.92 1.93 17.79
CA GLN A 76 -7.14 2.15 16.99
C GLN A 76 -7.63 3.61 17.03
N ALA A 77 -7.69 4.22 18.22
CA ALA A 77 -8.12 5.61 18.37
C ALA A 77 -7.20 6.61 17.63
N LYS A 78 -5.88 6.36 17.59
CA LYS A 78 -4.93 7.16 16.80
C LYS A 78 -5.14 6.95 15.31
N ALA A 79 -5.35 5.71 14.88
CA ALA A 79 -5.64 5.39 13.48
C ALA A 79 -6.91 6.10 12.98
N ARG A 80 -8.00 6.06 13.76
CA ARG A 80 -9.24 6.83 13.48
C ARG A 80 -8.96 8.33 13.34
N ALA A 81 -8.16 8.90 14.24
CA ALA A 81 -7.84 10.33 14.20
C ALA A 81 -7.03 10.73 12.95
N VAL A 82 -6.11 9.86 12.51
CA VAL A 82 -5.35 10.05 11.27
C VAL A 82 -6.28 9.95 10.06
N LEU A 83 -7.11 8.90 9.96
CA LEU A 83 -8.04 8.73 8.83
C LEU A 83 -9.00 9.91 8.70
N LYS A 84 -9.60 10.37 9.81
CA LYS A 84 -10.45 11.56 9.81
C LYS A 84 -9.70 12.83 9.37
N SER A 85 -8.40 12.90 9.62
CA SER A 85 -7.58 14.05 9.18
C SER A 85 -7.27 13.97 7.69
N LEU A 86 -7.03 12.77 7.16
CA LEU A 86 -6.87 12.53 5.73
C LEU A 86 -8.17 12.79 4.97
N GLU A 87 -9.32 12.40 5.52
CA GLU A 87 -10.64 12.69 4.96
C GLU A 87 -10.89 14.20 4.85
N ARG A 88 -10.67 14.95 5.95
CA ARG A 88 -10.78 16.42 5.94
C ARG A 88 -9.86 17.04 4.90
N TYR A 89 -8.62 16.57 4.82
CA TYR A 89 -7.65 17.06 3.84
C TYR A 89 -8.09 16.75 2.40
N ALA A 90 -8.49 15.51 2.11
CA ALA A 90 -8.98 15.09 0.79
C ALA A 90 -10.16 15.96 0.32
N ASN A 91 -11.08 16.29 1.23
CA ASN A 91 -12.19 17.20 0.97
C ASN A 91 -11.74 18.63 0.68
N GLN A 92 -10.76 19.15 1.42
CA GLN A 92 -10.22 20.50 1.21
C GLN A 92 -9.58 20.67 -0.18
N ILE A 93 -8.90 19.64 -0.67
CA ILE A 93 -8.27 19.66 -1.99
C ILE A 93 -9.15 19.05 -3.09
N GLN A 94 -10.40 18.71 -2.78
CA GLN A 94 -11.41 18.17 -3.70
C GLN A 94 -10.90 16.97 -4.51
N LEU A 95 -10.29 15.99 -3.82
CA LEU A 95 -9.91 14.74 -4.47
C LEU A 95 -11.13 13.96 -4.98
N GLY A 96 -10.90 13.16 -6.02
CA GLY A 96 -11.94 12.36 -6.64
C GLY A 96 -12.53 11.30 -5.70
N PRO A 97 -13.74 10.79 -6.01
CA PRO A 97 -14.48 9.83 -5.17
C PRO A 97 -13.68 8.55 -4.88
N GLU A 98 -12.73 8.19 -5.75
CA GLU A 98 -11.88 7.02 -5.56
C GLU A 98 -10.96 7.11 -4.34
N TYR A 99 -10.74 8.30 -3.77
CA TYR A 99 -10.01 8.47 -2.51
C TYR A 99 -10.93 8.32 -1.30
N SER A 100 -12.20 8.74 -1.41
CA SER A 100 -13.20 8.51 -0.37
C SER A 100 -13.46 7.02 -0.18
N GLU A 101 -13.63 6.27 -1.27
CA GLU A 101 -13.76 4.80 -1.22
C GLU A 101 -12.57 4.13 -0.52
N VAL A 102 -11.34 4.61 -0.79
CA VAL A 102 -10.12 4.10 -0.15
C VAL A 102 -10.09 4.41 1.35
N LEU A 103 -10.55 5.59 1.76
CA LEU A 103 -10.61 5.97 3.17
C LEU A 103 -11.69 5.16 3.91
N GLU A 104 -12.87 4.99 3.33
CA GLU A 104 -13.94 4.14 3.86
C GLU A 104 -13.44 2.68 4.06
N ASP A 105 -12.78 2.11 3.05
CA ASP A 105 -12.14 0.79 3.12
C ASP A 105 -11.11 0.67 4.26
N LEU A 106 -10.40 1.75 4.59
CA LEU A 106 -9.42 1.78 5.67
C LEU A 106 -10.08 1.98 7.03
N GLU A 107 -11.14 2.77 7.11
CA GLU A 107 -11.95 2.95 8.31
C GLU A 107 -12.58 1.61 8.72
N ASP A 108 -13.16 0.87 7.77
CA ASP A 108 -13.69 -0.47 8.01
C ASP A 108 -12.64 -1.44 8.57
N ARG A 109 -11.38 -1.32 8.14
CA ARG A 109 -10.25 -2.12 8.67
C ARG A 109 -9.85 -1.72 10.08
N VAL A 110 -9.92 -0.43 10.38
CA VAL A 110 -9.66 0.07 11.74
C VAL A 110 -10.76 -0.38 12.69
N GLU A 111 -12.02 -0.39 12.26
CA GLU A 111 -13.15 -0.83 13.07
C GLU A 111 -13.25 -2.34 13.21
N ASN A 112 -13.03 -3.07 12.13
CA ASN A 112 -13.12 -4.52 12.07
C ASN A 112 -11.78 -5.14 11.64
N PRO A 113 -10.94 -5.58 12.60
CA PRO A 113 -9.61 -6.11 12.30
C PRO A 113 -9.64 -7.34 11.39
N LEU A 114 -10.75 -8.09 11.34
CA LEU A 114 -10.91 -9.26 10.47
C LEU A 114 -10.90 -8.90 8.97
N THR A 115 -11.09 -7.63 8.62
CA THR A 115 -11.06 -7.17 7.23
C THR A 115 -9.66 -6.75 6.78
N THR A 116 -8.69 -6.68 7.69
CA THR A 116 -7.29 -6.36 7.37
C THR A 116 -6.64 -7.46 6.51
N PRO A 117 -5.64 -7.14 5.68
CA PRO A 117 -4.91 -8.15 4.90
C PRO A 117 -4.28 -9.24 5.78
N SER A 118 -3.67 -8.88 6.91
CA SER A 118 -3.03 -9.82 7.84
C SER A 118 -4.04 -10.78 8.46
N ALA A 119 -5.21 -10.31 8.92
CA ALA A 119 -6.26 -11.18 9.44
C ALA A 119 -6.85 -12.10 8.36
N LYS A 120 -7.07 -11.57 7.15
CA LYS A 120 -7.56 -12.35 6.01
C LYS A 120 -6.60 -13.48 5.64
N LEU A 121 -5.28 -13.27 5.78
CA LEU A 121 -4.28 -14.30 5.50
C LEU A 121 -4.35 -15.48 6.47
N LEU A 122 -4.72 -15.26 7.73
CA LEU A 122 -4.86 -16.34 8.71
C LEU A 122 -5.88 -17.40 8.29
N ASN A 123 -6.89 -17.02 7.49
CA ASN A 123 -7.87 -17.97 6.94
C ASN A 123 -7.26 -19.00 5.97
N TYR A 124 -6.05 -18.74 5.48
CA TYR A 124 -5.35 -19.60 4.52
C TYR A 124 -4.16 -20.33 5.14
N VAL A 125 -3.88 -20.11 6.43
CA VAL A 125 -2.81 -20.82 7.14
C VAL A 125 -3.24 -22.27 7.35
N LYS A 126 -2.40 -23.20 6.92
CA LYS A 126 -2.58 -24.63 7.12
C LYS A 126 -1.29 -25.22 7.68
N ASP A 127 -1.40 -25.92 8.81
CA ASP A 127 -0.26 -26.49 9.52
C ASP A 127 0.87 -25.46 9.78
N GLY A 128 0.49 -24.22 10.12
CA GLY A 128 1.41 -23.11 10.38
C GLY A 128 2.08 -22.52 9.12
N SER A 129 1.60 -22.85 7.92
CA SER A 129 2.21 -22.43 6.66
C SER A 129 1.20 -21.79 5.70
N LEU A 130 1.65 -20.77 4.97
CA LEU A 130 0.94 -20.15 3.83
C LEU A 130 1.38 -20.73 2.48
N THR A 131 2.27 -21.73 2.47
CA THR A 131 2.88 -22.25 1.22
C THR A 131 1.84 -22.77 0.24
N GLU A 132 0.84 -23.52 0.71
CA GLU A 132 -0.23 -24.04 -0.15
C GLU A 132 -1.01 -22.89 -0.82
N TYR A 133 -1.40 -21.89 -0.03
CA TYR A 133 -2.07 -20.71 -0.53
C TYR A 133 -1.22 -19.93 -1.53
N ALA A 134 0.05 -19.65 -1.20
CA ALA A 134 0.96 -18.92 -2.06
C ALA A 134 1.17 -19.63 -3.41
N LEU A 135 1.38 -20.96 -3.41
CA LEU A 135 1.52 -21.75 -4.64
C LEU A 135 0.23 -21.74 -5.47
N HIS A 136 -0.93 -21.81 -4.83
CA HIS A 136 -2.21 -21.71 -5.52
C HIS A 136 -2.38 -20.32 -6.18
N ARG A 137 -2.07 -19.23 -5.48
CA ARG A 137 -2.10 -17.86 -6.05
C ARG A 137 -1.13 -17.71 -7.20
N ALA A 138 0.12 -18.16 -7.03
CA ALA A 138 1.16 -18.07 -8.06
C ALA A 138 0.75 -18.79 -9.36
N LYS A 139 0.24 -20.03 -9.26
CA LYS A 139 -0.26 -20.78 -10.42
C LYS A 139 -1.40 -20.05 -11.12
N ARG A 140 -2.37 -19.54 -10.36
CA ARG A 140 -3.50 -18.78 -10.92
C ARG A 140 -3.04 -17.52 -11.64
N TYR A 141 -2.08 -16.80 -11.09
CA TYR A 141 -1.54 -15.60 -11.73
C TYR A 141 -0.74 -15.91 -13.00
N GLN A 142 0.06 -16.97 -12.97
CA GLN A 142 0.76 -17.45 -14.16
C GLN A 142 -0.22 -17.83 -15.28
N GLN A 143 -1.28 -18.58 -14.95
CA GLN A 143 -2.32 -18.95 -15.92
C GLN A 143 -3.03 -17.71 -16.49
N ALA A 144 -3.46 -16.78 -15.63
CA ALA A 144 -4.11 -15.56 -16.09
C ALA A 144 -3.21 -14.71 -17.01
N ALA A 145 -1.90 -14.65 -16.73
CA ALA A 145 -0.95 -13.97 -17.59
C ALA A 145 -0.80 -14.66 -18.96
N GLN A 146 -0.88 -16.00 -19.01
CA GLN A 146 -0.82 -16.77 -20.26
C GLN A 146 -2.14 -16.72 -21.07
N GLU A 147 -3.27 -16.56 -20.41
CA GLU A 147 -4.61 -16.47 -21.02
C GLU A 147 -4.97 -15.04 -21.49
N THR A 148 -4.06 -14.08 -21.32
CA THR A 148 -4.30 -12.70 -21.75
C THR A 148 -4.50 -12.66 -23.26
N ILE A 149 -5.61 -12.03 -23.71
CA ILE A 149 -6.05 -12.00 -25.12
C ILE A 149 -5.00 -11.31 -26.01
N HIS A 150 -4.34 -10.29 -25.48
CA HIS A 150 -3.28 -9.53 -26.14
C HIS A 150 -2.00 -9.59 -25.30
N PRO A 151 -1.28 -10.72 -25.30
CA PRO A 151 -0.03 -10.79 -24.56
C PRO A 151 0.96 -9.86 -25.26
N PHE A 152 1.47 -8.87 -24.53
CA PHE A 152 2.53 -8.01 -25.02
C PHE A 152 3.78 -8.86 -25.29
N LYS A 153 4.15 -9.01 -26.57
CA LYS A 153 5.34 -9.75 -27.01
C LYS A 153 6.59 -8.87 -27.14
N GLY A 154 6.46 -7.56 -26.91
CA GLY A 154 7.61 -6.67 -26.94
C GLY A 154 8.60 -7.06 -25.84
N PHE A 155 9.88 -6.79 -26.10
CA PHE A 155 11.07 -7.24 -25.37
C PHE A 155 11.66 -8.60 -25.81
N GLU A 156 10.96 -9.43 -26.60
CA GLU A 156 11.54 -10.66 -27.18
C GLU A 156 12.70 -10.35 -28.16
N ASP A 157 12.65 -9.19 -28.82
CA ASP A 157 13.65 -8.70 -29.78
C ASP A 157 14.72 -7.80 -29.16
N GLY A 158 14.69 -7.60 -27.83
CA GLY A 158 15.59 -6.72 -27.10
C GLY A 158 15.35 -5.22 -27.34
N ARG A 159 14.26 -4.83 -28.00
CA ARG A 159 13.92 -3.42 -28.22
C ARG A 159 13.51 -2.76 -26.90
N ILE A 160 14.08 -1.58 -26.64
CA ILE A 160 13.66 -0.71 -25.55
C ILE A 160 12.62 0.26 -26.10
N TYR A 161 11.41 0.20 -25.55
CA TYR A 161 10.31 1.09 -25.92
C TYR A 161 10.34 2.35 -25.05
N THR A 162 10.08 3.50 -25.65
CA THR A 162 9.69 4.70 -24.91
C THR A 162 8.30 4.52 -24.29
N ALA A 163 7.95 5.31 -23.28
CA ALA A 163 6.64 5.23 -22.62
C ALA A 163 5.46 5.42 -23.60
N ASP A 164 5.61 6.29 -24.60
CA ASP A 164 4.57 6.55 -25.59
C ASP A 164 4.44 5.43 -26.62
N GLU A 165 5.56 4.81 -27.03
CA GLU A 165 5.53 3.60 -27.87
C GLU A 165 4.86 2.45 -27.12
N LEU A 166 5.25 2.22 -25.86
CA LEU A 166 4.67 1.15 -25.04
C LEU A 166 3.16 1.35 -24.84
N ARG A 167 2.71 2.58 -24.59
CA ARG A 167 1.27 2.89 -24.47
C ARG A 167 0.49 2.54 -25.74
N LYS A 168 1.02 2.87 -26.91
CA LYS A 168 0.37 2.57 -28.20
C LYS A 168 0.26 1.07 -28.43
N GLU A 169 1.32 0.32 -28.12
CA GLU A 169 1.34 -1.13 -28.28
C GLU A 169 0.42 -1.86 -27.26
N LEU A 170 0.18 -1.27 -26.09
CA LEU A 170 -0.70 -1.82 -25.04
C LEU A 170 -2.18 -1.41 -25.16
N THR A 171 -2.54 -0.49 -26.06
CA THR A 171 -3.92 0.01 -26.25
C THR A 171 -4.65 -0.58 -27.47
N LEU A 172 -4.03 -1.54 -28.16
CA LEU A 172 -4.58 -2.33 -29.26
C LEU A 172 -4.87 -3.77 -28.83
#